data_AF-D6Q1M2-F1
#
_entry.id   AF-D6Q1M2-F1
#
_cell.length_a   1.000
_cell.length_b   1.000
_cell.length_c   1.000
_cell.angle_alpha   90.00
_cell.angle_beta   90.00
_cell.angle_gamma   90.00
#
_symmetry.space_group_name_H-M   'P 1'
#
loop_
_entity.id
_entity.type
_entity.pdbx_description
1 polymer ?
#
loop_
_entity_poly.entity_id
_entity_poly.type
_entity_poly.pdbx_seq_one_letter_code
_entity_poly.pdbx_strand_id
1 'polypeptide(L)'
;PSFQVLAQDCTNELKFMVLLKKDNIEQNHINVKIADIDIDLYPKNTDVIVKVNGMEIPINNLPYQHPTAKIQIRPKGEGISVFAPSHGLQEVYFEKNSIMVKVVDWMKGKTCGLCGKADG
;
A
#
# COMPACT_ATOMS: atom_id res chain seq x y z
N PRO A 1 -8.41 0.89 17.41
CA PRO A 1 -8.14 0.78 15.96
C PRO A 1 -8.72 -0.49 15.35
N SER A 2 -9.56 -0.34 14.32
CA SER A 2 -10.06 -1.45 13.52
C SER A 2 -9.16 -1.65 12.29
N PHE A 3 -9.03 -2.91 11.86
CA PHE A 3 -8.26 -3.28 10.68
C PHE A 3 -9.16 -4.00 9.68
N GLN A 4 -9.03 -3.65 8.41
CA GLN A 4 -9.72 -4.30 7.31
C GLN A 4 -8.71 -4.65 6.22
N VAL A 5 -8.76 -5.88 5.72
CA VAL A 5 -7.95 -6.30 4.57
C VAL A 5 -8.63 -5.79 3.31
N LEU A 6 -8.03 -4.82 2.64
CA LEU A 6 -8.52 -4.33 1.34
C LEU A 6 -8.25 -5.37 0.26
N ALA A 7 -6.99 -5.78 0.12
CA ALA A 7 -6.57 -6.82 -0.79
C ALA A 7 -5.31 -7.49 -0.27
N GLN A 8 -5.19 -8.80 -0.44
CA GLN A 8 -3.97 -9.54 -0.15
C GLN A 8 -3.78 -10.66 -1.17
N ASP A 9 -2.55 -11.14 -1.32
CA ASP A 9 -2.25 -12.37 -2.04
C ASP A 9 -2.75 -13.58 -1.23
N CYS A 10 -3.69 -14.34 -1.78
CA CYS A 10 -4.27 -15.51 -1.12
C CYS A 10 -3.79 -16.83 -1.74
N THR A 11 -2.62 -16.81 -2.38
CA THR A 11 -1.83 -17.99 -2.69
C THR A 11 -0.99 -18.43 -1.49
N ASN A 12 -0.30 -19.57 -1.61
CA ASN A 12 0.62 -20.05 -0.57
C ASN A 12 1.87 -19.17 -0.38
N GLU A 13 2.15 -18.24 -1.32
CA GLU A 13 3.32 -17.37 -1.25
C GLU A 13 3.09 -16.12 -0.37
N LEU A 14 1.84 -15.65 -0.23
CA LEU A 14 1.45 -14.49 0.56
C LEU A 14 2.35 -13.25 0.30
N LYS A 15 2.52 -12.87 -0.97
CA LYS A 15 3.49 -11.84 -1.39
C LYS A 15 3.19 -10.45 -0.89
N PHE A 16 1.93 -10.10 -0.71
CA PHE A 16 1.52 -8.78 -0.23
C PHE A 16 0.22 -8.80 0.56
N MET A 17 0.04 -7.77 1.38
CA MET A 17 -1.22 -7.44 2.06
C MET A 17 -1.39 -5.93 2.13
N VAL A 18 -2.58 -5.43 1.80
CA VAL A 18 -2.96 -4.02 1.91
C VAL A 18 -4.08 -3.91 2.93
N LEU A 19 -3.79 -3.21 4.02
CA LEU A 19 -4.68 -3.04 5.16
C LEU A 19 -5.15 -1.60 5.23
N LEU A 20 -6.45 -1.41 5.45
CA LEU A 20 -7.02 -0.17 5.95
C LEU A 20 -7.11 -0.25 7.46
N LYS A 21 -6.44 0.67 8.13
CA LYS A 21 -6.55 0.90 9.57
C LYS A 21 -7.29 2.21 9.78
N LYS A 22 -8.28 2.20 10.67
CA LYS A 22 -8.85 3.44 11.19
C LYS A 22 -8.26 3.75 12.55
N ASP A 23 -7.76 4.97 12.70
CA ASP A 23 -7.26 5.45 13.99
C ASP A 23 -8.42 5.86 14.93
N ASN A 24 -8.10 6.47 16.07
CA ASN A 24 -9.12 6.84 17.06
C ASN A 24 -9.99 8.04 16.64
N ILE A 25 -9.61 8.76 15.58
CA ILE A 25 -10.39 9.87 15.00
C ILE A 25 -10.98 9.47 13.63
N GLU A 26 -11.08 8.16 13.36
CA GLU A 26 -11.61 7.58 12.11
C GLU A 26 -10.84 7.99 10.84
N GLN A 27 -9.59 8.43 10.98
CA GLN A 27 -8.71 8.76 9.86
C GLN A 27 -8.18 7.47 9.21
N ASN A 28 -8.17 7.46 7.88
CA ASN A 28 -7.70 6.32 7.09
C ASN A 28 -6.17 6.23 7.13
N HIS A 29 -5.64 5.10 7.58
CA HIS A 29 -4.23 4.75 7.55
C HIS A 29 -4.07 3.50 6.70
N ILE A 30 -3.17 3.53 5.73
CA ILE A 30 -2.90 2.39 4.86
C ILE A 30 -1.61 1.74 5.30
N ASN A 31 -1.64 0.43 5.52
CA ASN A 31 -0.46 -0.37 5.76
C ASN A 31 -0.30 -1.37 4.62
N VAL A 32 0.81 -1.27 3.88
CA VAL A 32 1.18 -2.15 2.79
C VAL A 32 2.32 -3.04 3.27
N LYS A 33 2.06 -4.34 3.38
CA LYS A 33 3.06 -5.35 3.74
C LYS A 33 3.50 -6.08 2.48
N ILE A 34 4.81 -6.14 2.24
CA ILE A 34 5.42 -6.88 1.13
C ILE A 34 6.62 -7.65 1.69
N ALA A 35 6.52 -8.98 1.77
CA ALA A 35 7.49 -9.80 2.49
C ALA A 35 7.72 -9.30 3.94
N ASP A 36 8.95 -8.94 4.29
CA ASP A 36 9.37 -8.38 5.58
C ASP A 36 9.31 -6.84 5.63
N ILE A 37 8.82 -6.19 4.57
CA ILE A 37 8.78 -4.74 4.44
C ILE A 37 7.38 -4.24 4.78
N ASP A 38 7.32 -3.28 5.70
CA ASP A 38 6.12 -2.62 6.18
C ASP A 38 6.13 -1.15 5.71
N ILE A 39 5.08 -0.73 4.99
CA ILE A 39 4.95 0.62 4.47
C ILE A 39 3.66 1.23 5.00
N ASP A 40 3.77 2.25 5.85
CA ASP A 40 2.63 3.00 6.33
C ASP A 40 2.45 4.29 5.53
N LEU A 41 1.20 4.56 5.13
CA LEU A 41 0.76 5.82 4.55
C LEU A 41 -0.38 6.36 5.41
N TYR A 42 -0.26 7.59 5.89
CA TYR A 42 -1.33 8.23 6.63
C TYR A 42 -1.33 9.75 6.42
N PRO A 43 -2.50 10.40 6.45
CA PRO A 43 -2.56 11.84 6.24
C PRO A 43 -2.02 12.58 7.47
N LYS A 44 -1.31 13.67 7.25
CA LYS A 44 -0.92 14.63 8.28
C LYS A 44 -1.06 16.04 7.72
N ASN A 45 -2.03 16.78 8.23
CA ASN A 45 -2.43 18.09 7.68
C ASN A 45 -2.84 17.96 6.20
N THR A 46 -2.12 18.63 5.30
CA THR A 46 -2.33 18.59 3.85
C THR A 46 -1.58 17.46 3.16
N ASP A 47 -0.62 16.85 3.85
CA ASP A 47 0.35 15.94 3.25
C ASP A 47 0.07 14.47 3.61
N VAL A 48 0.71 13.55 2.89
CA VAL A 48 0.73 12.13 3.23
C VAL A 48 2.12 11.80 3.80
N ILE A 49 2.13 11.27 5.02
CA ILE A 49 3.36 10.75 5.63
C ILE A 49 3.58 9.33 5.17
N VAL A 50 4.84 9.05 4.82
CA VAL A 50 5.31 7.73 4.40
C VAL A 50 6.28 7.22 5.46
N LYS A 51 6.04 6.00 5.96
CA LYS A 51 7.04 5.27 6.74
C LYS A 51 7.38 3.96 6.06
N VAL A 52 8.66 3.59 6.10
CA VAL A 52 9.14 2.27 5.66
C VAL A 52 9.83 1.64 6.87
N ASN A 53 9.33 0.49 7.31
CA ASN A 53 9.78 -0.22 8.52
C ASN A 53 9.83 0.70 9.75
N GLY A 54 8.81 1.54 9.90
CA GLY A 54 8.70 2.52 11.00
C GLY A 54 9.54 3.79 10.85
N MET A 55 10.45 3.86 9.88
CA MET A 55 11.25 5.05 9.60
C MET A 55 10.51 5.98 8.62
N GLU A 56 10.32 7.23 9.03
CA GLU A 56 9.70 8.25 8.18
C GLU A 56 10.61 8.63 7.01
N ILE A 57 10.05 8.61 5.80
CA ILE A 57 10.71 9.07 4.58
C ILE A 57 10.21 10.49 4.31
N PRO A 58 11.07 11.53 4.41
CA PRO A 58 10.66 12.88 4.09
C PRO A 58 10.14 12.97 2.66
N ILE A 59 9.09 13.75 2.42
CA ILE A 59 8.51 13.94 1.08
C ILE A 59 9.56 14.42 0.07
N ASN A 60 10.48 15.29 0.50
CA ASN A 60 11.59 15.79 -0.32
C ASN A 60 12.61 14.71 -0.73
N ASN A 61 12.56 13.53 -0.10
CA ASN A 61 13.40 12.38 -0.42
C ASN A 61 12.69 11.37 -1.33
N LEU A 62 11.49 11.67 -1.82
CA LEU A 62 10.81 10.86 -2.82
C LEU A 62 11.23 11.30 -4.24
N PRO A 63 11.34 10.37 -5.20
CA PRO A 63 10.94 8.96 -5.12
C PRO A 63 11.92 8.10 -4.32
N TYR A 64 11.37 7.30 -3.41
CA TYR A 64 12.12 6.29 -2.67
C TYR A 64 12.17 4.99 -3.46
N GLN A 65 13.36 4.38 -3.58
CA GLN A 65 13.54 3.04 -4.09
C GLN A 65 14.08 2.16 -2.97
N HIS A 66 13.41 1.04 -2.68
CA HIS A 66 13.90 0.14 -1.66
C HIS A 66 15.21 -0.53 -2.13
N PRO A 67 16.26 -0.61 -1.29
CA PRO A 67 17.59 -1.02 -1.72
C PRO A 67 17.65 -2.47 -2.21
N THR A 68 16.83 -3.36 -1.64
CA THR A 68 16.89 -4.81 -1.90
C THR A 68 15.60 -5.37 -2.50
N ALA A 69 14.49 -4.64 -2.40
CA ALA A 69 13.19 -5.07 -2.89
C ALA A 69 12.81 -4.18 -4.05
N LYS A 70 12.17 -4.73 -5.09
CA LYS A 70 11.76 -3.95 -6.27
C LYS A 70 10.49 -3.15 -5.95
N ILE A 71 10.60 -2.26 -4.97
CA ILE A 71 9.56 -1.39 -4.45
C ILE A 71 9.95 0.06 -4.72
N GLN A 72 9.02 0.83 -5.25
CA GLN A 72 9.16 2.26 -5.48
C GLN A 72 8.01 3.01 -4.81
N ILE A 73 8.32 4.10 -4.10
CA ILE A 73 7.33 5.00 -3.51
C ILE A 73 7.55 6.38 -4.12
N ARG A 74 6.51 7.01 -4.65
CA ARG A 74 6.63 8.34 -5.29
C ARG A 74 5.37 9.17 -5.14
N PRO A 75 5.48 10.51 -5.23
CA PRO A 75 4.31 11.38 -5.29
C PRO A 75 3.55 11.15 -6.60
N LYS A 76 2.22 11.27 -6.54
CA LYS A 76 1.33 11.22 -7.71
C LYS A 76 0.14 12.13 -7.44
N GLY A 77 0.01 13.22 -8.19
CA GLY A 77 -0.99 14.24 -7.87
C GLY A 77 -0.80 14.76 -6.44
N GLU A 78 -1.87 14.75 -5.65
CA GLU A 78 -1.88 15.17 -4.24
C GLU A 78 -1.62 14.01 -3.26
N GLY A 79 -1.35 12.81 -3.77
CA GLY A 79 -1.18 11.59 -2.99
C GLY A 79 0.18 10.92 -3.18
N ILE A 80 0.28 9.72 -2.62
CA ILE A 80 1.46 8.85 -2.71
C ILE A 80 1.07 7.54 -3.38
N SER A 81 1.93 7.07 -4.28
CA SER A 81 1.82 5.74 -4.88
C SER A 81 2.98 4.84 -4.47
N VAL A 82 2.64 3.61 -4.06
CA VAL A 82 3.57 2.50 -3.82
C VAL A 82 3.45 1.51 -4.97
N PHE A 83 4.57 1.15 -5.59
CA PHE A 83 4.66 0.20 -6.70
C PHE A 83 5.51 -1.00 -6.27
N ALA A 84 5.00 -2.22 -6.46
CA ALA A 84 5.74 -3.46 -6.21
C ALA A 84 5.33 -4.58 -7.18
N PRO A 85 5.41 -4.37 -8.51
CA PRO A 85 4.83 -5.27 -9.51
C PRO A 85 5.45 -6.68 -9.49
N SER A 86 6.72 -6.83 -9.10
CA SER A 86 7.36 -8.14 -8.92
C SER A 86 6.75 -8.97 -7.80
N HIS A 87 5.99 -8.33 -6.90
CA HIS A 87 5.29 -8.96 -5.79
C HIS A 87 3.79 -9.12 -6.07
N GLY A 88 3.30 -8.76 -7.25
CA GLY A 88 1.87 -8.87 -7.59
C GLY A 88 1.07 -7.58 -7.42
N LEU A 89 1.67 -6.56 -6.80
CA LEU A 89 1.02 -5.30 -6.47
C LEU A 89 1.45 -4.21 -7.45
N GLN A 90 0.58 -3.91 -8.43
CA GLN A 90 0.88 -2.94 -9.48
C GLN A 90 0.97 -1.51 -8.95
N GLU A 91 0.01 -1.09 -8.13
CA GLU A 91 -0.02 0.23 -7.51
C GLU A 91 -0.93 0.23 -6.28
N VAL A 92 -0.47 0.81 -5.17
CA VAL A 92 -1.34 1.30 -4.10
C VAL A 92 -1.23 2.81 -4.10
N TYR A 93 -2.32 3.49 -4.45
CA TYR A 93 -2.40 4.95 -4.40
C TYR A 93 -3.24 5.35 -3.19
N PHE A 94 -2.75 6.34 -2.44
CA PHE A 94 -3.44 6.90 -1.30
C PHE A 94 -3.38 8.43 -1.30
N GLU A 95 -4.54 9.06 -1.15
CA GLU A 95 -4.69 10.50 -1.07
C GLU A 95 -5.83 10.84 -0.11
N LYS A 96 -5.53 11.45 1.04
CA LYS A 96 -6.48 11.87 2.08
C LYS A 96 -7.46 10.75 2.48
N ASN A 97 -8.59 10.65 1.78
CA ASN A 97 -9.66 9.69 2.03
C ASN A 97 -9.87 8.67 0.88
N SER A 98 -9.13 8.80 -0.22
CA SER A 98 -9.22 7.92 -1.37
C SER A 98 -8.08 6.92 -1.37
N ILE A 99 -8.41 5.66 -1.61
CA ILE A 99 -7.45 4.58 -1.84
C ILE A 99 -7.81 3.85 -3.14
N MET A 100 -6.77 3.54 -3.91
CA MET A 100 -6.87 2.64 -5.06
C MET A 100 -5.82 1.54 -4.92
N VAL A 101 -6.25 0.29 -5.07
CA VAL A 101 -5.36 -0.87 -5.12
C VAL A 101 -5.47 -1.49 -6.51
N LYS A 102 -4.35 -1.53 -7.22
CA LYS A 102 -4.21 -2.20 -8.51
C LYS A 102 -3.24 -3.37 -8.35
N VAL A 103 -3.65 -4.54 -8.80
CA VAL A 103 -2.80 -5.73 -8.91
C VAL A 103 -2.38 -5.95 -10.36
N VAL A 104 -1.33 -6.72 -10.56
CA VAL A 104 -0.87 -7.13 -11.89
C VAL A 104 -1.76 -8.26 -12.45
N ASP A 105 -1.79 -8.43 -13.77
CA ASP A 105 -2.72 -9.35 -14.45
C ASP A 105 -2.60 -10.81 -13.98
N TRP A 106 -1.39 -11.28 -13.65
CA TRP A 106 -1.18 -12.65 -13.18
C TRP A 106 -1.71 -12.91 -11.76
N MET A 107 -2.16 -11.88 -11.03
CA MET A 107 -2.89 -11.99 -9.76
C MET A 107 -4.41 -12.16 -9.93
N LYS A 108 -4.92 -12.16 -11.17
CA LYS A 108 -6.32 -12.44 -11.47
C LYS A 108 -6.79 -13.74 -10.79
N GLY A 109 -7.86 -13.67 -10.01
CA GLY A 109 -8.44 -14.80 -9.27
C GLY A 109 -7.67 -15.22 -8.01
N LYS A 110 -6.56 -14.56 -7.68
CA LYS A 110 -5.61 -14.96 -6.61
C LYS A 110 -5.62 -14.04 -5.40
N THR A 111 -6.41 -12.98 -5.42
CA THR A 111 -6.54 -12.05 -4.30
C THR A 111 -7.74 -12.40 -3.42
N CYS A 112 -7.72 -11.91 -2.18
CA CYS A 112 -8.91 -11.87 -1.33
C CYS A 112 -8.87 -10.63 -0.42
N GLY A 113 -10.00 -10.32 0.23
CA GLY A 113 -10.22 -9.07 0.97
C GLY A 113 -11.45 -8.33 0.45
N LEU A 114 -11.64 -7.08 0.88
CA LEU A 114 -12.77 -6.25 0.49
C LEU A 114 -12.82 -5.95 -1.01
N CYS A 115 -11.68 -5.92 -1.70
CA CYS A 115 -11.59 -5.74 -3.15
C CYS A 115 -11.85 -7.03 -3.96
N GLY A 116 -12.10 -8.17 -3.30
CA GLY A 116 -12.43 -9.43 -3.96
C GLY A 116 -11.23 -10.11 -4.64
N LYS A 117 -11.52 -10.92 -5.67
CA LYS A 117 -10.56 -11.82 -6.33
C LYS A 117 -9.87 -11.26 -7.57
N ALA A 118 -10.23 -10.04 -7.99
CA ALA A 118 -9.74 -9.42 -9.21
C ALA A 118 -9.95 -10.30 -10.47
N ASP A 119 -11.09 -10.99 -10.60
CA ASP A 119 -11.38 -12.00 -11.63
C ASP A 119 -12.18 -11.52 -12.86
N GLY A 120 -12.51 -10.23 -12.96
CA GLY A 120 -13.05 -9.61 -14.18
C GLY A 120 -14.41 -8.98 -13.97
#